data_AF-A0A8X6F662-F1
#
_entry.id   AF-A0A8X6F662-F1
#
_cell.length_a   1.000
_cell.length_b   1.000
_cell.length_c   1.000
_cell.angle_alpha   90.00
_cell.angle_beta   90.00
_cell.angle_gamma   90.00
#
_symmetry.space_group_name_H-M   'P 1'
#
loop_
_entity.id
_entity.type
_entity.pdbx_description
1 polymer ?
#
loop_
_entity_poly.entity_id
_entity_poly.type
_entity_poly.pdbx_seq_one_letter_code
_entity_poly.pdbx_strand_id
1 'polypeptide(L)'
;MFSKKPHSDVKKSSQKVLDPKKDCLSRLKHLRIVLENSDSSEAKSFFESNYSHIYYIFYDVFISAENNLKQRAHHRTAREDLEIVRFIFEKLLVLLPELINRRWQCHSIKRIIKKFLHYGNSTKLRRDGVRLFLLWYQILGENAPEELDSIFTSLVPGLIPGVSNPYIVSSNSSQSHGLYNRGSSSNETYQETSTFYANTTDGPEVAPITPIEIMPILPPLSGEQLPDDCTRFYLDCLLEYIVSQVCKVEWKEKSEVRYLKCFQFLFEKFKKHYLPHIFPGFSCATSLFSPILDLPVLRRENDIKIEHDNTRFSQKDTPLLCQSTVIRWTTHFTQCLKKTNVTFQQPVQSEMKEQSESNRPAASNENDVSQSSTNLLTASSYGLERDPSSTSLGNDDLSFRDYTIVRDTLYCSRENINIINEIFRQAFHMHFRYAFYHEESSCCL
;
A
#
# COMPACT_ATOMS: atom_id res chain seq x y z
N MET A 1 -22.15 17.06 -35.72
CA MET A 1 -21.75 18.31 -35.06
C MET A 1 -20.67 18.00 -34.03
N PHE A 2 -19.54 18.70 -34.11
CA PHE A 2 -18.27 18.34 -33.50
C PHE A 2 -18.25 18.42 -31.96
N SER A 3 -17.74 17.36 -31.32
CA SER A 3 -17.39 17.29 -29.90
C SER A 3 -16.14 18.14 -29.60
N LYS A 4 -16.34 19.43 -29.31
CA LYS A 4 -15.31 20.35 -28.77
C LYS A 4 -15.55 20.75 -27.30
N LYS A 5 -16.47 20.08 -26.60
CA LYS A 5 -16.98 20.52 -25.29
C LYS A 5 -16.05 20.31 -24.07
N PRO A 6 -15.21 19.26 -23.93
CA PRO A 6 -14.58 18.98 -22.63
C PRO A 6 -13.65 20.10 -22.16
N HIS A 7 -12.85 20.68 -23.06
CA HIS A 7 -11.87 21.71 -22.70
C HIS A 7 -12.51 23.06 -22.29
N SER A 8 -13.70 23.39 -22.81
CA SER A 8 -14.44 24.61 -22.41
C SER A 8 -14.93 24.51 -20.96
N ASP A 9 -15.37 23.33 -20.55
CA ASP A 9 -15.94 23.10 -19.22
C ASP A 9 -14.86 23.01 -18.14
N VAL A 10 -13.65 22.53 -18.50
CA VAL A 10 -12.45 22.60 -17.65
C VAL A 10 -12.11 24.06 -17.35
N LYS A 11 -11.99 24.93 -18.37
CA LYS A 11 -11.61 26.34 -18.17
C LYS A 11 -12.57 27.09 -17.25
N LYS A 12 -13.89 26.87 -17.41
CA LYS A 12 -14.92 27.44 -16.51
C LYS A 12 -14.78 26.90 -15.09
N SER A 13 -14.53 25.61 -14.93
CA SER A 13 -14.35 24.99 -13.62
C SER A 13 -13.09 25.49 -12.92
N SER A 14 -11.96 25.62 -13.64
CA SER A 14 -10.72 26.20 -13.12
C SER A 14 -10.93 27.62 -12.60
N GLN A 15 -11.70 28.46 -13.31
CA GLN A 15 -12.06 29.79 -12.82
C GLN A 15 -12.88 29.73 -11.53
N LYS A 16 -13.84 28.81 -11.43
CA LYS A 16 -14.65 28.62 -10.22
C LYS A 16 -13.83 28.11 -9.03
N VAL A 17 -12.79 27.29 -9.26
CA VAL A 17 -11.84 26.90 -8.20
C VAL A 17 -11.16 28.12 -7.61
N LEU A 18 -10.82 29.13 -8.43
CA LEU A 18 -10.11 30.32 -8.00
C LEU A 18 -11.02 31.47 -7.53
N ASP A 19 -12.34 31.37 -7.73
CA ASP A 19 -13.32 32.38 -7.30
C ASP A 19 -13.51 32.40 -5.76
N PRO A 20 -13.07 33.46 -5.05
CA PRO A 20 -13.23 33.55 -3.60
C PRO A 20 -14.68 33.79 -3.15
N LYS A 21 -15.60 34.11 -4.07
CA LYS A 21 -17.03 34.27 -3.75
C LYS A 21 -17.75 32.93 -3.60
N LYS A 22 -17.14 31.84 -4.06
CA LYS A 22 -17.65 30.47 -3.89
C LYS A 22 -17.18 29.89 -2.56
N ASP A 23 -18.02 29.09 -1.93
CA ASP A 23 -17.66 28.33 -0.74
C ASP A 23 -16.62 27.25 -1.06
N CYS A 24 -15.82 26.84 -0.07
CA CYS A 24 -14.73 25.90 -0.26
C CYS A 24 -15.20 24.53 -0.79
N LEU A 25 -16.36 24.03 -0.35
CA LEU A 25 -16.87 22.74 -0.82
C LEU A 25 -17.24 22.78 -2.31
N SER A 26 -17.92 23.83 -2.76
CA SER A 26 -18.21 24.05 -4.19
C SER A 26 -16.92 24.13 -5.02
N ARG A 27 -15.90 24.84 -4.51
CA ARG A 27 -14.60 24.96 -5.18
C ARG A 27 -13.87 23.63 -5.25
N LEU A 28 -13.91 22.81 -4.19
CA LEU A 28 -13.33 21.47 -4.17
C LEU A 28 -14.03 20.54 -5.17
N LYS A 29 -15.36 20.62 -5.30
CA LYS A 29 -16.14 19.88 -6.31
C LYS A 29 -15.74 20.29 -7.74
N HIS A 30 -15.52 21.59 -7.99
CA HIS A 30 -15.00 22.05 -9.28
C HIS A 30 -13.54 21.60 -9.53
N LEU A 31 -12.71 21.53 -8.49
CA LEU A 31 -11.34 21.02 -8.62
C LEU A 31 -11.34 19.55 -9.03
N ARG A 32 -12.23 18.74 -8.46
CA ARG A 32 -12.42 17.34 -8.89
C ARG A 32 -12.80 17.25 -10.37
N ILE A 33 -13.72 18.08 -10.84
CA ILE A 33 -14.10 18.13 -12.27
C ILE A 33 -12.89 18.49 -13.14
N VAL A 34 -12.09 19.48 -12.74
CA VAL A 34 -10.86 19.84 -13.46
C VAL A 34 -9.93 18.62 -13.56
N LEU A 35 -9.68 17.92 -12.46
CA LEU A 35 -8.80 16.75 -12.40
C LEU A 35 -9.30 15.55 -13.22
N GLU A 36 -10.61 15.32 -13.29
CA GLU A 36 -11.21 14.23 -14.07
C GLU A 36 -11.18 14.51 -15.59
N ASN A 37 -10.98 15.77 -16.00
CA ASN A 37 -11.05 16.20 -17.40
C ASN A 37 -9.77 16.86 -17.94
N SER A 38 -8.68 16.88 -17.16
CA SER A 38 -7.37 17.40 -17.58
C SER A 38 -6.37 16.25 -17.63
N ASP A 39 -5.35 16.37 -18.49
CA ASP A 39 -4.24 15.42 -18.46
C ASP A 39 -3.33 15.64 -17.23
N SER A 40 -2.41 14.72 -16.98
CA SER A 40 -1.51 14.79 -15.81
C SER A 40 -0.62 16.05 -15.83
N SER A 41 -0.21 16.51 -17.01
CA SER A 41 0.68 17.68 -17.15
C SER A 41 -0.07 18.98 -16.87
N GLU A 42 -1.28 19.13 -17.39
CA GLU A 42 -2.17 20.27 -17.14
C GLU A 42 -2.58 20.34 -15.68
N ALA A 43 -2.99 19.20 -15.10
CA ALA A 43 -3.33 19.09 -13.68
C ALA A 43 -2.15 19.52 -12.79
N LYS A 44 -0.95 19.01 -13.09
CA LYS A 44 0.26 19.38 -12.37
C LYS A 44 0.57 20.86 -12.48
N SER A 45 0.53 21.43 -13.70
CA SER A 45 0.77 22.87 -13.90
C SER A 45 -0.24 23.73 -13.13
N PHE A 46 -1.51 23.32 -13.08
CA PHE A 46 -2.55 24.02 -12.35
C PHE A 46 -2.30 23.98 -10.83
N PHE A 47 -1.91 22.81 -10.31
CA PHE A 47 -1.55 22.64 -8.90
C PHE A 47 -0.32 23.47 -8.52
N GLU A 48 0.76 23.41 -9.31
CA GLU A 48 1.98 24.18 -9.06
C GLU A 48 1.75 25.70 -9.09
N SER A 49 0.81 26.18 -9.92
CA SER A 49 0.50 27.60 -10.00
C SER A 49 -0.38 28.09 -8.83
N ASN A 50 -1.13 27.19 -8.18
CA ASN A 50 -2.17 27.54 -7.20
C ASN A 50 -2.07 26.73 -5.90
N TYR A 51 -0.88 26.21 -5.57
CA TYR A 51 -0.69 25.19 -4.52
C TYR A 51 -1.22 25.62 -3.13
N SER A 52 -0.93 26.85 -2.71
CA SER A 52 -1.34 27.38 -1.40
C SER A 52 -2.86 27.50 -1.30
N HIS A 53 -3.46 27.98 -2.39
CA HIS A 53 -4.89 28.21 -2.51
C HIS A 53 -5.68 26.91 -2.57
N ILE A 54 -5.20 25.93 -3.35
CA ILE A 54 -5.79 24.59 -3.41
C ILE A 54 -5.69 23.90 -2.04
N TYR A 55 -4.54 24.00 -1.36
CA TYR A 55 -4.37 23.42 -0.03
C TYR A 55 -5.33 24.04 1.00
N TYR A 56 -5.53 25.35 0.97
CA TYR A 56 -6.50 26.03 1.82
C TYR A 56 -7.92 25.48 1.61
N ILE A 57 -8.38 25.39 0.36
CA ILE A 57 -9.71 24.84 0.03
C ILE A 57 -9.83 23.40 0.55
N PHE A 58 -8.83 22.56 0.27
CA PHE A 58 -8.79 21.18 0.74
C PHE A 58 -8.86 21.08 2.27
N TYR A 59 -8.02 21.84 2.98
CA TYR A 59 -7.93 21.79 4.43
C TYR A 59 -9.22 22.23 5.10
N ASP A 60 -9.82 23.33 4.64
CA ASP A 60 -11.09 23.84 5.16
C ASP A 60 -12.23 22.81 5.00
N VAL A 61 -12.34 22.20 3.82
CA VAL A 61 -13.35 21.16 3.56
C VAL A 61 -13.06 19.89 4.36
N PHE A 62 -11.80 19.50 4.55
CA PHE A 62 -11.44 18.36 5.41
C PHE A 62 -11.93 18.59 6.85
N ILE A 63 -11.67 19.76 7.43
CA ILE A 63 -12.10 20.09 8.79
C ILE A 63 -13.63 20.10 8.90
N SER A 64 -14.31 20.68 7.90
CA SER A 64 -15.79 20.67 7.84
C SER A 64 -16.35 19.24 7.77
N ALA A 65 -15.81 18.41 6.87
CA ALA A 65 -16.23 17.02 6.71
C ALA A 65 -15.99 16.20 7.99
N GLU A 66 -14.85 16.38 8.65
CA GLU A 66 -14.53 15.72 9.93
C GLU A 66 -15.57 16.09 11.01
N ASN A 67 -15.91 17.37 11.14
CA ASN A 67 -16.86 17.83 12.14
C ASN A 67 -18.28 17.32 11.87
N ASN A 68 -18.70 17.31 10.61
CA ASN A 68 -20.01 16.82 10.21
C ASN A 68 -20.17 15.31 10.47
N LEU A 69 -19.12 14.51 10.22
CA LEU A 69 -19.12 13.07 10.51
C LEU A 69 -19.23 12.76 12.00
N LYS A 70 -18.69 13.62 12.87
CA LYS A 70 -18.82 13.48 14.34
C LYS A 70 -20.24 13.73 14.84
N GLN A 71 -20.97 14.65 14.21
CA GLN A 71 -22.29 15.08 14.67
C GLN A 71 -23.43 14.09 14.32
N ARG A 72 -23.14 12.97 13.62
CA ARG A 72 -24.08 11.90 13.18
C ARG A 72 -25.26 12.35 12.28
N ALA A 73 -25.61 13.65 12.24
CA ALA A 73 -26.54 14.22 11.28
C ALA A 73 -25.90 14.27 9.87
N HIS A 74 -26.69 13.99 8.82
CA HIS A 74 -26.24 14.01 7.41
C HIS A 74 -25.07 13.09 7.06
N HIS A 75 -24.97 11.93 7.72
CA HIS A 75 -23.86 10.98 7.56
C HIS A 75 -23.59 10.55 6.09
N ARG A 76 -24.62 10.49 5.23
CA ARG A 76 -24.44 10.12 3.82
C ARG A 76 -23.66 11.20 3.04
N THR A 77 -24.11 12.45 3.10
CA THR A 77 -23.45 13.57 2.41
C THR A 77 -22.05 13.82 2.95
N ALA A 78 -21.87 13.73 4.27
CA ALA A 78 -20.55 13.90 4.89
C ALA A 78 -19.55 12.81 4.48
N ARG A 79 -20.01 11.57 4.20
CA ARG A 79 -19.18 10.51 3.60
C ARG A 79 -18.79 10.84 2.16
N GLU A 80 -19.72 11.33 1.34
CA GLU A 80 -19.43 11.74 -0.04
C GLU A 80 -18.40 12.88 -0.08
N ASP A 81 -18.52 13.85 0.83
CA ASP A 81 -17.55 14.93 0.97
C ASP A 81 -16.17 14.38 1.42
N LEU A 82 -16.13 13.41 2.34
CA LEU A 82 -14.87 12.75 2.73
C LEU A 82 -14.21 12.00 1.56
N GLU A 83 -14.97 11.36 0.68
CA GLU A 83 -14.43 10.70 -0.52
C GLU A 83 -13.78 11.71 -1.48
N ILE A 84 -14.41 12.88 -1.68
CA ILE A 84 -13.82 13.95 -2.48
C ILE A 84 -12.54 14.46 -1.80
N VAL A 85 -12.56 14.67 -0.49
CA VAL A 85 -11.41 15.12 0.30
C VAL A 85 -10.25 14.14 0.19
N ARG A 86 -10.51 12.82 0.32
CA ARG A 86 -9.52 11.75 0.13
C ARG A 86 -8.91 11.80 -1.28
N PHE A 87 -9.75 11.92 -2.31
CA PHE A 87 -9.31 12.00 -3.70
C PHE A 87 -8.40 13.22 -3.94
N ILE A 88 -8.82 14.40 -3.47
CA ILE A 88 -8.02 15.62 -3.63
C ILE A 88 -6.73 15.56 -2.81
N PHE A 89 -6.74 14.94 -1.63
CA PHE A 89 -5.55 14.77 -0.81
C PHE A 89 -4.48 13.93 -1.53
N GLU A 90 -4.88 12.82 -2.14
CA GLU A 90 -3.97 12.02 -2.97
C GLU A 90 -3.38 12.86 -4.12
N LYS A 91 -4.22 13.65 -4.81
CA LYS A 91 -3.76 14.50 -5.92
C LYS A 91 -2.81 15.61 -5.45
N LEU A 92 -3.04 16.20 -4.27
CA LEU A 92 -2.09 17.12 -3.64
C LEU A 92 -0.73 16.46 -3.43
N LEU A 93 -0.70 15.23 -2.91
CA LEU A 93 0.54 14.49 -2.68
C LEU A 93 1.25 14.18 -4.01
N VAL A 94 0.52 13.65 -4.98
CA VAL A 94 1.07 13.22 -6.27
C VAL A 94 1.57 14.38 -7.14
N LEU A 95 0.84 15.51 -7.17
CA LEU A 95 1.08 16.61 -8.12
C LEU A 95 1.98 17.73 -7.57
N LEU A 96 2.26 17.75 -6.25
CA LEU A 96 3.14 18.74 -5.61
C LEU A 96 4.36 18.12 -4.89
N PRO A 97 5.03 17.10 -5.46
CA PRO A 97 6.04 16.37 -4.72
C PRO A 97 7.29 17.20 -4.41
N GLU A 98 7.61 18.23 -5.20
CA GLU A 98 8.75 19.12 -4.91
C GLU A 98 8.55 19.98 -3.66
N LEU A 99 7.33 20.46 -3.44
CA LEU A 99 7.01 21.23 -2.23
C LEU A 99 7.01 20.31 -1.01
N ILE A 100 6.39 19.15 -1.14
CA ILE A 100 6.28 18.16 -0.07
C ILE A 100 7.66 17.61 0.32
N ASN A 101 8.54 17.33 -0.66
CA ASN A 101 9.92 16.92 -0.40
C ASN A 101 10.71 17.97 0.42
N ARG A 102 10.32 19.25 0.32
CA ARG A 102 10.84 20.37 1.14
C ARG A 102 10.04 20.61 2.43
N ARG A 103 9.28 19.61 2.89
CA ARG A 103 8.46 19.64 4.11
C ARG A 103 7.35 20.69 4.09
N TRP A 104 6.90 21.16 2.93
CA TRP A 104 5.75 22.07 2.86
C TRP A 104 4.50 21.45 3.49
N GLN A 105 3.86 22.20 4.39
CA GLN A 105 2.69 21.77 5.18
C GLN A 105 2.89 20.46 5.98
N CYS A 106 4.14 20.05 6.24
CA CYS A 106 4.46 18.76 6.86
C CYS A 106 3.71 18.52 8.17
N HIS A 107 3.58 19.52 9.03
CA HIS A 107 2.85 19.40 10.29
C HIS A 107 1.35 19.13 10.07
N SER A 108 0.71 19.89 9.19
CA SER A 108 -0.72 19.74 8.89
C SER A 108 -1.01 18.39 8.21
N ILE A 109 -0.18 18.00 7.23
CA ILE A 109 -0.25 16.70 6.56
C ILE A 109 -0.07 15.55 7.55
N LYS A 110 0.92 15.64 8.47
CA LYS A 110 1.13 14.67 9.56
C LYS A 110 -0.15 14.45 10.38
N ARG A 111 -0.82 15.54 10.77
CA ARG A 111 -2.07 15.46 11.56
C ARG A 111 -3.21 14.81 10.79
N ILE A 112 -3.38 15.17 9.51
CA ILE A 112 -4.40 14.55 8.64
C ILE A 112 -4.15 13.05 8.51
N ILE A 113 -2.91 12.66 8.21
CA ILE A 113 -2.55 11.24 8.05
C ILE A 113 -2.75 10.45 9.36
N LYS A 114 -2.37 11.00 10.52
CA LYS A 114 -2.66 10.35 11.82
C LYS A 114 -4.17 10.14 12.03
N LYS A 115 -5.03 11.06 11.58
CA LYS A 115 -6.49 10.88 11.63
C LYS A 115 -6.99 9.79 10.68
N PHE A 116 -6.43 9.66 9.47
CA PHE A 116 -6.74 8.55 8.55
C PHE A 116 -6.25 7.20 9.08
N LEU A 117 -5.08 7.16 9.72
CA LEU A 117 -4.46 5.94 10.28
C LEU A 117 -5.06 5.49 11.63
N HIS A 118 -5.95 6.28 12.22
CA HIS A 118 -6.51 5.98 13.53
C HIS A 118 -7.17 4.58 13.55
N TYR A 119 -6.82 3.75 14.53
CA TYR A 119 -7.25 2.34 14.60
C TYR A 119 -8.77 2.15 14.72
N GLY A 120 -9.46 3.14 15.28
CA GLY A 120 -10.91 3.17 15.40
C GLY A 120 -11.66 3.59 14.12
N ASN A 121 -10.96 3.84 13.01
CA ASN A 121 -11.61 4.00 11.70
C ASN A 121 -12.04 2.65 11.13
N SER A 122 -12.92 2.68 10.13
CA SER A 122 -13.21 1.51 9.29
C SER A 122 -11.93 0.94 8.68
N THR A 123 -11.92 -0.37 8.45
CA THR A 123 -10.75 -1.07 7.89
C THR A 123 -10.36 -0.46 6.54
N LYS A 124 -11.36 -0.10 5.71
CA LYS A 124 -11.18 0.55 4.41
C LYS A 124 -10.47 1.90 4.56
N LEU A 125 -10.95 2.76 5.46
CA LEU A 125 -10.36 4.09 5.63
C LEU A 125 -8.95 4.02 6.22
N ARG A 126 -8.70 3.12 7.18
CA ARG A 126 -7.35 2.93 7.73
C ARG A 126 -6.39 2.38 6.69
N ARG A 127 -6.82 1.41 5.85
CA ARG A 127 -6.04 0.88 4.72
C ARG A 127 -5.63 2.01 3.76
N ASP A 128 -6.57 2.92 3.46
CA ASP A 128 -6.26 4.12 2.68
C ASP A 128 -5.30 5.07 3.38
N GLY A 129 -5.40 5.21 4.70
CA GLY A 129 -4.43 5.94 5.50
C GLY A 129 -3.01 5.40 5.35
N VAL A 130 -2.84 4.06 5.34
CA VAL A 130 -1.53 3.40 5.11
C VAL A 130 -1.00 3.78 3.72
N ARG A 131 -1.86 3.70 2.70
CA ARG A 131 -1.51 4.05 1.32
C ARG A 131 -1.06 5.51 1.20
N LEU A 132 -1.84 6.45 1.74
CA LEU A 132 -1.55 7.89 1.72
C LEU A 132 -0.28 8.22 2.50
N PHE A 133 -0.05 7.56 3.64
CA PHE A 133 1.18 7.72 4.41
C PHE A 133 2.39 7.28 3.62
N LEU A 134 2.37 6.09 3.00
CA LEU A 134 3.51 5.59 2.22
C LEU A 134 3.78 6.45 0.99
N LEU A 135 2.73 6.95 0.34
CA LEU A 135 2.84 7.94 -0.74
C LEU A 135 3.53 9.23 -0.28
N TRP A 136 3.16 9.76 0.88
CA TRP A 136 3.78 10.97 1.44
C TRP A 136 5.21 10.72 1.92
N TYR A 137 5.45 9.61 2.60
CA TYR A 137 6.71 9.26 3.23
C TYR A 137 7.82 9.05 2.19
N GLN A 138 7.54 8.40 1.06
CA GLN A 138 8.51 8.29 -0.04
C GLN A 138 8.84 9.63 -0.71
N ILE A 139 7.89 10.57 -0.76
CA ILE A 139 8.13 11.89 -1.36
C ILE A 139 9.09 12.68 -0.48
N LEU A 140 8.95 12.56 0.84
CA LEU A 140 9.89 13.12 1.80
C LEU A 140 11.27 12.45 1.66
N GLY A 141 11.32 11.13 1.58
CA GLY A 141 12.57 10.37 1.50
C GLY A 141 13.50 10.70 2.67
N GLU A 142 14.77 10.97 2.39
CA GLU A 142 15.76 11.40 3.39
C GLU A 142 15.41 12.71 4.10
N ASN A 143 14.52 13.53 3.52
CA ASN A 143 14.01 14.73 4.18
C ASN A 143 12.89 14.42 5.17
N ALA A 144 12.49 13.17 5.41
CA ALA A 144 11.46 12.85 6.40
C ALA A 144 11.91 13.20 7.84
N PRO A 145 11.08 13.87 8.66
CA PRO A 145 11.34 13.98 10.10
C PRO A 145 11.39 12.60 10.76
N GLU A 146 12.29 12.42 11.73
CA GLU A 146 12.49 11.14 12.43
C GLU A 146 11.22 10.63 13.11
N GLU A 147 10.37 11.52 13.61
CA GLU A 147 9.07 11.17 14.18
C GLU A 147 8.17 10.36 13.23
N LEU A 148 8.35 10.50 11.91
CA LEU A 148 7.57 9.74 10.94
C LEU A 148 7.96 8.25 10.92
N ASP A 149 9.16 7.90 11.39
CA ASP A 149 9.56 6.50 11.55
C ASP A 149 8.65 5.82 12.58
N SER A 150 8.22 6.53 13.64
CA SER A 150 7.26 5.98 14.61
C SER A 150 5.92 5.66 13.95
N ILE A 151 5.43 6.52 13.04
CA ILE A 151 4.22 6.26 12.27
C ILE A 151 4.44 5.06 11.35
N PHE A 152 5.57 4.99 10.64
CA PHE A 152 5.93 3.88 9.76
C PHE A 152 5.95 2.55 10.53
N THR A 153 6.55 2.49 11.72
CA THR A 153 6.59 1.30 12.58
C THR A 153 5.22 0.89 13.14
N SER A 154 4.28 1.83 13.23
CA SER A 154 2.92 1.57 13.72
C SER A 154 1.92 1.09 12.66
N LEU A 155 2.31 1.08 11.38
CA LEU A 155 1.43 0.68 10.28
C LEU A 155 0.97 -0.77 10.42
N VAL A 156 1.85 -1.67 10.87
CA VAL A 156 1.53 -3.08 11.14
C VAL A 156 1.40 -3.29 12.66
N PRO A 157 0.17 -3.41 13.19
CA PRO A 157 -0.09 -3.53 14.63
C PRO A 157 0.64 -4.70 15.28
N GLY A 158 1.29 -4.49 16.43
CA GLY A 158 1.87 -5.57 17.23
C GLY A 158 3.11 -6.27 16.64
N LEU A 159 3.47 -6.02 15.39
CA LEU A 159 4.60 -6.70 14.75
C LEU A 159 5.96 -6.29 15.36
N ILE A 160 6.12 -5.02 15.77
CA ILE A 160 7.34 -4.50 16.37
C ILE A 160 7.19 -4.47 17.91
N PRO A 161 8.12 -5.05 18.69
CA PRO A 161 8.09 -4.97 20.15
C PRO A 161 8.06 -3.51 20.65
N GLY A 162 7.21 -3.23 21.64
CA GLY A 162 7.02 -1.86 22.18
C GLY A 162 6.03 -1.00 21.40
N VAL A 163 5.62 -1.41 20.20
CA VAL A 163 4.53 -0.78 19.45
C VAL A 163 3.22 -1.50 19.77
N SER A 164 2.28 -0.79 20.38
CA SER A 164 1.02 -1.40 20.84
C SER A 164 0.16 -1.94 19.70
N ASN A 165 -0.50 -3.07 19.94
CA ASN A 165 -1.54 -3.59 19.06
C ASN A 165 -2.93 -3.16 19.56
N PRO A 166 -3.58 -2.15 18.96
CA PRO A 166 -4.88 -1.66 19.43
C PRO A 166 -6.04 -2.65 19.22
N TYR A 167 -5.81 -3.76 18.51
CA TYR A 167 -6.82 -4.79 18.27
C TYR A 167 -6.78 -5.93 19.30
N ILE A 168 -5.82 -5.91 20.22
CA ILE A 168 -5.74 -6.86 21.32
C ILE A 168 -6.33 -6.20 22.57
N VAL A 169 -7.46 -6.70 23.03
CA VAL A 169 -8.06 -6.28 24.29
C VAL A 169 -7.39 -7.06 25.42
N SER A 170 -6.65 -6.38 26.29
CA SER A 170 -6.10 -7.01 27.48
C SER A 170 -7.24 -7.45 28.41
N SER A 171 -7.30 -8.73 28.75
CA SER A 171 -8.41 -9.33 29.50
C SER A 171 -8.54 -8.86 30.96
N ASN A 172 -7.65 -7.99 31.44
CA ASN A 172 -7.56 -7.58 32.85
C ASN A 172 -7.66 -6.05 33.09
N SER A 173 -8.44 -5.32 32.30
CA SER A 173 -8.74 -3.91 32.65
C SER A 173 -10.22 -3.57 32.47
N SER A 174 -10.92 -3.52 33.59
CA SER A 174 -12.20 -2.80 33.81
C SER A 174 -12.06 -1.27 33.68
N GLN A 175 -11.15 -0.80 32.84
CA GLN A 175 -11.00 0.60 32.47
C GLN A 175 -10.91 0.69 30.96
N SER A 176 -12.00 1.16 30.36
CA SER A 176 -12.03 1.62 28.97
C SER A 176 -11.12 2.84 28.83
N HIS A 177 -9.85 2.62 28.52
CA HIS A 177 -8.98 3.68 28.03
C HIS A 177 -8.22 3.18 26.81
N GLY A 178 -8.65 3.69 25.65
CA GLY A 178 -7.92 3.56 24.40
C GLY A 178 -6.50 4.09 24.54
N LEU A 179 -5.62 3.60 23.68
CA LEU A 179 -4.17 3.80 23.66
C LEU A 179 -3.70 5.26 23.40
N TYR A 180 -4.52 6.26 23.71
CA TYR A 180 -4.14 7.67 23.82
C TYR A 180 -4.17 8.19 25.26
N ASN A 181 -4.58 7.39 26.26
CA ASN A 181 -4.66 7.83 27.66
C ASN A 181 -3.49 7.37 28.56
N ARG A 182 -2.34 6.98 27.99
CA ARG A 182 -1.10 6.86 28.77
C ARG A 182 -0.18 7.99 28.34
N GLY A 183 -0.06 8.99 29.19
CA GLY A 183 0.98 10.01 29.09
C GLY A 183 2.33 9.32 28.96
N SER A 184 2.81 9.23 27.73
CA SER A 184 4.23 9.10 27.48
C SER A 184 4.77 10.47 27.79
N SER A 185 5.50 10.57 28.88
CA SER A 185 6.47 11.63 29.19
C SER A 185 7.63 11.64 28.17
N SER A 186 7.37 11.38 26.89
CA SER A 186 8.07 12.09 25.85
C SER A 186 7.54 13.51 25.90
N ASN A 187 8.33 14.43 26.46
CA ASN A 187 8.26 15.81 26.03
C ASN A 187 8.24 15.78 24.49
N GLU A 188 7.06 15.90 23.87
CA GLU A 188 6.99 16.50 22.55
C GLU A 188 7.56 17.88 22.82
N THR A 189 8.87 18.03 22.61
CA THR A 189 9.53 19.32 22.69
C THR A 189 8.92 20.12 21.55
N TYR A 190 7.84 20.84 21.84
CA TYR A 190 7.27 21.88 21.00
C TYR A 190 8.24 23.08 20.99
N GLN A 191 9.46 22.85 20.52
CA GLN A 191 10.43 23.86 20.12
C GLN A 191 10.94 23.33 18.78
N GLU A 192 10.71 23.97 17.63
CA GLU A 192 11.27 25.28 17.28
C GLU A 192 10.41 26.10 16.29
N THR A 193 9.14 25.75 16.06
CA THR A 193 8.30 26.45 15.06
C THR A 193 6.97 27.01 15.59
N SER A 194 6.70 26.89 16.89
CA SER A 194 5.50 27.48 17.50
C SER A 194 5.82 28.85 18.07
N THR A 195 5.11 29.89 17.62
CA THR A 195 5.08 31.22 18.27
C THR A 195 4.30 31.23 19.58
N PHE A 196 3.68 30.12 19.97
CA PHE A 196 2.94 29.97 21.22
C PHE A 196 3.74 29.15 22.24
N TYR A 197 3.90 29.72 23.44
CA TYR A 197 4.54 29.11 24.60
C TYR A 197 3.78 27.85 25.05
N ALA A 198 4.24 26.66 24.67
CA ALA A 198 3.92 25.42 25.37
C ALA A 198 5.02 25.21 26.41
N ASN A 199 4.86 25.80 27.59
CA ASN A 199 5.92 25.79 28.60
C ASN A 199 6.02 24.41 29.27
N THR A 200 7.19 23.78 29.18
CA THR A 200 7.56 22.57 29.91
C THR A 200 8.23 22.98 31.22
N THR A 201 7.46 23.44 32.22
CA THR A 201 7.98 23.64 33.58
C THR A 201 6.91 23.34 34.61
N ASP A 202 7.15 22.26 35.37
CA ASP A 202 6.65 21.88 36.69
C ASP A 202 5.38 22.54 37.24
N GLY A 203 4.29 21.78 37.16
CA GLY A 203 3.05 21.97 37.91
C GLY A 203 1.89 21.21 37.25
N PRO A 204 1.08 20.41 37.98
CA PRO A 204 -0.04 19.67 37.39
C PRO A 204 -1.27 20.56 37.08
N GLU A 205 -1.11 21.87 36.97
CA GLU A 205 -2.20 22.79 36.67
C GLU A 205 -2.07 23.41 35.28
N VAL A 206 -2.84 22.83 34.36
CA VAL A 206 -3.48 23.44 33.19
C VAL A 206 -2.58 24.38 32.37
N ALA A 207 -1.83 23.79 31.44
CA ALA A 207 -1.45 24.53 30.24
C ALA A 207 -2.74 25.01 29.55
N PRO A 208 -2.90 26.32 29.24
CA PRO A 208 -4.15 26.87 28.69
C PRO A 208 -4.47 26.34 27.27
N ILE A 209 -3.51 25.65 26.66
CA ILE A 209 -3.63 25.04 25.34
C ILE A 209 -3.26 23.57 25.48
N THR A 210 -4.26 22.69 25.52
CA THR A 210 -4.05 21.25 25.39
C THR A 210 -4.08 20.86 23.91
N PRO A 211 -3.13 20.04 23.43
CA PRO A 211 -3.18 19.55 22.06
C PRO A 211 -4.49 18.78 21.82
N ILE A 212 -5.19 19.11 20.73
CA ILE A 212 -6.43 18.43 20.36
C ILE A 212 -6.12 16.96 20.03
N GLU A 213 -6.74 16.06 20.78
CA GLU A 213 -6.61 14.61 20.63
C GLU A 213 -7.06 14.14 19.23
N ILE A 214 -6.36 13.15 18.69
CA ILE A 214 -6.65 12.59 17.37
C ILE A 214 -7.75 11.54 17.52
N MET A 215 -8.94 11.85 17.00
CA MET A 215 -10.11 10.98 17.01
C MET A 215 -10.33 10.30 15.66
N PRO A 216 -11.04 9.16 15.62
CA PRO A 216 -11.42 8.53 14.35
C PRO A 216 -12.32 9.46 13.53
N ILE A 217 -12.11 9.47 12.21
CA ILE A 217 -12.90 10.25 11.25
C ILE A 217 -14.19 9.50 10.91
N LEU A 218 -14.06 8.20 10.62
CA LEU A 218 -15.16 7.35 10.15
C LEU A 218 -15.07 5.97 10.80
N PRO A 219 -15.75 5.77 11.94
CA PRO A 219 -15.82 4.46 12.59
C PRO A 219 -16.49 3.40 11.70
N PRO A 220 -16.25 2.10 11.97
CA PRO A 220 -16.90 1.00 11.26
C PRO A 220 -18.42 1.08 11.38
N LEU A 221 -19.14 0.68 10.33
CA LEU A 221 -20.58 0.53 10.37
C LEU A 221 -20.99 -0.75 11.12
N SER A 222 -22.20 -0.76 11.69
CA SER A 222 -22.76 -1.97 12.32
C SER A 222 -22.80 -3.12 11.30
N GLY A 223 -22.06 -4.20 11.56
CA GLY A 223 -21.92 -5.35 10.66
C GLY A 223 -20.64 -5.41 9.83
N GLU A 224 -19.81 -4.35 9.83
CA GLU A 224 -18.47 -4.40 9.23
C GLU A 224 -17.55 -5.26 10.10
N GLN A 225 -17.11 -6.42 9.57
CA GLN A 225 -16.19 -7.30 10.27
C GLN A 225 -14.74 -6.82 10.12
N LEU A 226 -14.00 -6.88 11.22
CA LEU A 226 -12.56 -6.68 11.21
C LEU A 226 -11.88 -7.89 10.54
N PRO A 227 -10.70 -7.71 9.93
CA PRO A 227 -9.88 -8.83 9.47
C PRO A 227 -9.56 -9.80 10.61
N ASP A 228 -9.62 -11.11 10.35
CA ASP A 228 -9.32 -12.17 11.32
C ASP A 228 -7.94 -11.99 11.97
N ASP A 229 -6.95 -11.58 11.16
CA ASP A 229 -5.62 -11.21 11.59
C ASP A 229 -5.26 -9.82 11.06
N CYS A 230 -5.50 -8.80 11.89
CA CYS A 230 -5.19 -7.41 11.57
C CYS A 230 -3.68 -7.18 11.34
N THR A 231 -2.80 -7.91 12.04
CA THR A 231 -1.34 -7.78 11.88
C THR A 231 -0.94 -8.21 10.47
N ARG A 232 -1.33 -9.43 10.08
CA ARG A 232 -1.05 -9.96 8.75
C ARG A 232 -1.66 -9.08 7.66
N PHE A 233 -2.93 -8.68 7.83
CA PHE A 233 -3.64 -7.83 6.87
C PHE A 233 -2.91 -6.51 6.59
N TYR A 234 -2.48 -5.80 7.64
CA TYR A 234 -1.76 -4.55 7.45
C TYR A 234 -0.32 -4.73 6.96
N LEU A 235 0.30 -5.90 7.21
CA LEU A 235 1.57 -6.26 6.57
C LEU A 235 1.40 -6.48 5.06
N ASP A 236 0.35 -7.19 4.63
CA ASP A 236 0.01 -7.34 3.21
C ASP A 236 -0.21 -5.95 2.57
N CYS A 237 -0.97 -5.06 3.23
CA CYS A 237 -1.16 -3.69 2.76
C CYS A 237 0.15 -2.90 2.65
N LEU A 238 1.03 -3.00 3.64
CA LEU A 238 2.34 -2.33 3.63
C LEU A 238 3.17 -2.78 2.42
N LEU A 239 3.25 -4.09 2.18
CA LEU A 239 4.02 -4.69 1.08
C LEU A 239 3.41 -4.42 -0.31
N GLU A 240 2.09 -4.31 -0.40
CA GLU A 240 1.39 -3.87 -1.61
C GLU A 240 1.70 -2.40 -1.93
N TYR A 241 1.63 -1.53 -0.92
CA TYR A 241 1.71 -0.08 -1.10
C TYR A 241 3.13 0.49 -1.17
N ILE A 242 4.12 -0.18 -0.58
CA ILE A 242 5.53 0.16 -0.81
C ILE A 242 5.93 0.05 -2.29
N VAL A 243 5.23 -0.79 -3.07
CA VAL A 243 5.45 -0.92 -4.52
C VAL A 243 4.48 -0.03 -5.30
N SER A 244 3.18 -0.30 -5.17
CA SER A 244 2.14 0.28 -6.04
C SER A 244 1.99 1.81 -5.93
N GLN A 245 2.50 2.45 -4.87
CA GLN A 245 2.43 3.91 -4.74
C GLN A 245 3.65 4.62 -5.33
N VAL A 246 4.76 3.94 -5.62
CA VAL A 246 6.02 4.60 -5.98
C VAL A 246 5.93 5.35 -7.29
N CYS A 247 5.48 4.66 -8.32
CA CYS A 247 5.39 5.19 -9.67
C CYS A 247 4.26 6.19 -9.89
N LYS A 248 3.40 6.42 -8.88
CA LYS A 248 2.28 7.35 -8.97
C LYS A 248 2.69 8.81 -8.83
N VAL A 249 3.84 9.09 -8.22
CA VAL A 249 4.29 10.47 -7.95
C VAL A 249 4.69 11.17 -9.25
N GLU A 250 4.13 12.35 -9.50
CA GLU A 250 4.43 13.13 -10.70
C GLU A 250 5.58 14.09 -10.39
N TRP A 251 6.82 13.64 -10.52
CA TRP A 251 8.02 14.47 -10.37
C TRP A 251 8.25 15.37 -11.58
N LYS A 252 8.90 16.54 -11.39
CA LYS A 252 9.24 17.46 -12.50
C LYS A 252 10.21 16.80 -13.47
N GLU A 253 11.21 16.15 -12.92
CA GLU A 253 12.12 15.30 -13.66
C GLU A 253 11.56 13.88 -13.69
N LYS A 254 11.11 13.43 -14.86
CA LYS A 254 10.61 12.08 -15.10
C LYS A 254 11.78 11.10 -15.26
N SER A 255 12.56 10.95 -14.20
CA SER A 255 13.71 10.06 -14.15
C SER A 255 13.37 8.79 -13.38
N GLU A 256 13.57 7.63 -14.01
CA GLU A 256 13.42 6.32 -13.38
C GLU A 256 14.29 6.20 -12.11
N VAL A 257 15.43 6.89 -12.08
CA VAL A 257 16.31 6.97 -10.91
C VAL A 257 15.58 7.53 -9.69
N ARG A 258 14.63 8.45 -9.88
CA ARG A 258 13.90 9.06 -8.78
C ARG A 258 12.91 8.09 -8.14
N TYR A 259 12.18 7.33 -8.97
CA TYR A 259 11.31 6.26 -8.49
C TYR A 259 12.10 5.15 -7.81
N LEU A 260 13.26 4.78 -8.38
CA LEU A 260 14.18 3.83 -7.77
C LEU A 260 14.61 4.28 -6.36
N LYS A 261 15.02 5.55 -6.20
CA LYS A 261 15.39 6.10 -4.89
C LYS A 261 14.22 6.11 -3.90
N CYS A 262 13.00 6.41 -4.36
CA CYS A 262 11.80 6.39 -3.51
C CYS A 262 11.51 4.97 -3.00
N PHE A 263 11.57 3.97 -3.88
CA PHE A 263 11.39 2.58 -3.48
C PHE A 263 12.53 2.10 -2.57
N GLN A 264 13.78 2.40 -2.90
CA GLN A 264 14.95 2.08 -2.07
C GLN A 264 14.79 2.63 -0.66
N PHE A 265 14.42 3.90 -0.51
CA PHE A 265 14.16 4.50 0.79
C PHE A 265 13.11 3.71 1.61
N LEU A 266 11.96 3.41 1.01
CA LEU A 266 10.93 2.64 1.71
C LEU A 266 11.40 1.22 2.04
N PHE A 267 12.15 0.58 1.13
CA PHE A 267 12.64 -0.78 1.31
C PHE A 267 13.70 -0.84 2.40
N GLU A 268 14.60 0.14 2.49
CA GLU A 268 15.55 0.28 3.60
C GLU A 268 14.83 0.46 4.94
N LYS A 269 13.77 1.28 4.99
CA LYS A 269 12.95 1.41 6.19
C LYS A 269 12.26 0.09 6.57
N PHE A 270 11.73 -0.64 5.60
CA PHE A 270 11.16 -1.96 5.82
C PHE A 270 12.19 -2.96 6.35
N LYS A 271 13.38 -3.04 5.71
CA LYS A 271 14.49 -3.89 6.15
C LYS A 271 14.92 -3.57 7.57
N LYS A 272 15.06 -2.30 7.91
CA LYS A 272 15.51 -1.84 9.22
C LYS A 272 14.49 -2.15 10.33
N HIS A 273 13.22 -1.86 10.07
CA HIS A 273 12.21 -1.82 11.13
C HIS A 273 11.34 -3.07 11.22
N TYR A 274 11.07 -3.76 10.12
CA TYR A 274 10.13 -4.89 10.10
C TYR A 274 10.83 -6.23 9.96
N LEU A 275 11.83 -6.33 9.08
CA LEU A 275 12.46 -7.60 8.74
C LEU A 275 13.04 -8.37 9.96
N PRO A 276 13.73 -7.73 10.93
CA PRO A 276 14.28 -8.43 12.09
C PRO A 276 13.21 -9.04 13.01
N HIS A 277 11.99 -8.49 12.98
CA HIS A 277 10.88 -8.96 13.80
C HIS A 277 10.00 -9.98 13.08
N ILE A 278 9.99 -9.97 11.74
CA ILE A 278 9.35 -11.00 10.92
C ILE A 278 10.20 -12.28 10.92
N PHE A 279 11.52 -12.13 10.81
CA PHE A 279 12.49 -13.23 10.86
C PHE A 279 13.48 -13.04 12.03
N PRO A 280 13.12 -13.38 13.27
CA PRO A 280 14.05 -13.29 14.40
C PRO A 280 15.33 -14.13 14.24
N GLY A 281 15.26 -15.20 13.45
CA GLY A 281 16.41 -16.06 13.10
C GLY A 281 17.18 -15.61 11.85
N PHE A 282 16.99 -14.36 11.40
CA PHE A 282 17.70 -13.82 10.25
C PHE A 282 19.19 -13.68 10.56
N SER A 283 20.02 -14.45 9.86
CA SER A 283 21.47 -14.40 10.07
C SER A 283 22.15 -13.67 8.93
N CYS A 284 22.90 -12.62 9.27
CA CYS A 284 23.80 -11.97 8.32
C CYS A 284 25.07 -12.81 8.04
N ALA A 285 25.31 -13.88 8.82
CA ALA A 285 26.49 -14.73 8.68
C ALA A 285 26.37 -15.75 7.53
N THR A 286 25.15 -16.07 7.10
CA THR A 286 24.87 -16.97 5.97
C THR A 286 24.89 -16.23 4.64
N SER A 287 25.99 -15.52 4.39
CA SER A 287 26.18 -14.80 3.14
C SER A 287 26.48 -15.78 1.99
N LEU A 288 25.84 -15.57 0.83
CA LEU A 288 26.23 -16.27 -0.40
C LEU A 288 27.68 -16.00 -0.80
N PHE A 289 28.20 -14.83 -0.41
CA PHE A 289 29.52 -14.37 -0.78
C PHE A 289 30.59 -14.76 0.25
N SER A 290 30.18 -15.25 1.42
CA SER A 290 31.07 -15.80 2.45
C SER A 290 30.36 -16.97 3.16
N PRO A 291 30.27 -18.15 2.50
CA PRO A 291 29.50 -19.26 3.01
C PRO A 291 30.16 -19.86 4.27
N ILE A 292 29.32 -20.22 5.24
CA ILE A 292 29.74 -21.02 6.38
C ILE A 292 30.00 -22.44 5.88
N LEU A 293 31.24 -22.91 6.01
CA LEU A 293 31.66 -24.24 5.56
C LEU A 293 31.39 -25.35 6.59
N ASP A 294 30.83 -24.99 7.74
CA ASP A 294 30.48 -25.94 8.80
C ASP A 294 29.29 -26.82 8.38
N LEU A 295 29.27 -28.05 8.87
CA LEU A 295 28.18 -28.99 8.65
C LEU A 295 26.88 -28.48 9.27
N PRO A 296 25.75 -28.48 8.53
CA PRO A 296 24.46 -28.10 9.08
C PRO A 296 24.08 -28.97 10.28
N VAL A 297 23.71 -28.34 11.39
CA VAL A 297 23.20 -29.06 12.58
C VAL A 297 21.77 -29.54 12.30
N LEU A 298 21.47 -30.79 12.66
CA LEU A 298 20.11 -31.33 12.57
C LEU A 298 19.17 -30.50 13.47
N ARG A 299 18.19 -29.84 12.85
CA ARG A 299 17.19 -29.05 13.58
C ARG A 299 16.32 -29.96 14.44
N ARG A 300 16.09 -29.55 15.69
CA ARG A 300 15.10 -30.17 16.59
C ARG A 300 13.79 -29.40 16.50
N GLU A 301 12.68 -30.07 16.78
CA GLU A 301 11.34 -29.49 16.70
C GLU A 301 11.16 -28.23 17.59
N ASN A 302 11.90 -28.16 18.70
CA ASN A 302 11.90 -26.99 19.58
C ASN A 302 12.63 -25.77 18.98
N ASP A 303 13.54 -25.96 18.02
CA ASP A 303 14.25 -24.85 17.35
C ASP A 303 13.33 -24.09 16.37
N ILE A 304 12.14 -24.65 16.08
CA ILE A 304 11.13 -24.10 15.16
C ILE A 304 10.00 -23.39 15.93
N LYS A 305 9.88 -23.62 17.25
CA LYS A 305 8.80 -23.05 18.06
C LYS A 305 9.08 -21.58 18.33
N ILE A 306 8.29 -20.71 17.68
CA ILE A 306 8.19 -19.30 18.06
C ILE A 306 7.29 -19.23 19.30
N GLU A 307 7.83 -18.70 20.40
CA GLU A 307 7.03 -18.45 21.61
C GLU A 307 5.88 -17.48 21.28
N HIS A 308 4.67 -17.84 21.71
CA HIS A 308 3.50 -17.02 21.44
C HIS A 308 3.43 -15.85 22.42
N ASP A 309 3.50 -14.63 21.89
CA ASP A 309 3.29 -13.42 22.66
C ASP A 309 1.84 -12.94 22.54
N ASN A 310 1.01 -13.34 23.52
CA ASN A 310 -0.40 -12.94 23.62
C ASN A 310 -0.60 -11.42 23.75
N THR A 311 0.43 -10.65 24.08
CA THR A 311 0.34 -9.19 24.19
C THR A 311 0.49 -8.50 22.84
N ARG A 312 1.06 -9.19 21.85
CA ARG A 312 1.35 -8.67 20.52
C ARG A 312 0.50 -9.26 19.41
N PHE A 313 0.13 -10.53 19.54
CA PHE A 313 -0.63 -11.27 18.53
C PHE A 313 -1.88 -11.91 19.12
N SER A 314 -3.00 -11.79 18.41
CA SER A 314 -4.26 -12.45 18.78
C SER A 314 -4.24 -13.95 18.47
N GLN A 315 -3.52 -14.35 17.42
CA GLN A 315 -3.46 -15.74 16.96
C GLN A 315 -2.03 -16.28 17.03
N LYS A 316 -1.90 -17.56 17.41
CA LYS A 316 -0.59 -18.24 17.50
C LYS A 316 0.16 -18.31 16.19
N ASP A 317 -0.56 -18.41 15.09
CA ASP A 317 -0.01 -18.54 13.75
C ASP A 317 0.39 -17.19 13.12
N THR A 318 0.00 -16.05 13.70
CA THR A 318 0.25 -14.71 13.13
C THR A 318 1.72 -14.48 12.73
N PRO A 319 2.74 -14.81 13.55
CA PRO A 319 4.14 -14.63 13.15
C PRO A 319 4.52 -15.45 11.91
N LEU A 320 4.04 -16.70 11.81
CA LEU A 320 4.31 -17.58 10.67
C LEU A 320 3.57 -17.11 9.41
N LEU A 321 2.35 -16.59 9.57
CA LEU A 321 1.61 -15.99 8.47
C LEU A 321 2.29 -14.71 7.95
N CYS A 322 2.87 -13.89 8.84
CA CYS A 322 3.66 -12.73 8.45
C CYS A 322 4.91 -13.13 7.64
N GLN A 323 5.61 -14.19 8.06
CA GLN A 323 6.74 -14.75 7.30
C GLN A 323 6.30 -15.23 5.92
N SER A 324 5.21 -16.01 5.84
CA SER A 324 4.62 -16.48 4.57
C SER A 324 4.28 -15.31 3.64
N THR A 325 3.73 -14.22 4.18
CA THR A 325 3.43 -13.01 3.41
C THR A 325 4.67 -12.36 2.79
N VAL A 326 5.76 -12.19 3.55
CA VAL A 326 7.01 -11.62 3.00
C VAL A 326 7.66 -12.57 1.99
N ILE A 327 7.65 -13.87 2.25
CA ILE A 327 8.19 -14.88 1.33
C ILE A 327 7.42 -14.86 0.01
N ARG A 328 6.08 -14.82 0.05
CA ARG A 328 5.23 -14.75 -1.13
C ARG A 328 5.49 -13.49 -1.93
N TRP A 329 5.56 -12.34 -1.26
CA TRP A 329 5.89 -11.06 -1.89
C TRP A 329 7.27 -11.10 -2.54
N THR A 330 8.28 -11.63 -1.84
CA THR A 330 9.65 -11.77 -2.38
C THR A 330 9.68 -12.70 -3.59
N THR A 331 8.97 -13.82 -3.52
CA THR A 331 8.81 -14.79 -4.60
C THR A 331 8.18 -14.13 -5.83
N HIS A 332 7.12 -13.33 -5.63
CA HIS A 332 6.41 -12.65 -6.69
C HIS A 332 7.29 -11.72 -7.53
N PHE A 333 8.24 -11.01 -6.90
CA PHE A 333 9.14 -10.09 -7.61
C PHE A 333 10.45 -10.74 -8.09
N THR A 334 10.81 -11.92 -7.59
CA THR A 334 12.03 -12.63 -7.99
C THR A 334 11.79 -13.68 -9.07
N GLN A 335 10.57 -14.22 -9.16
CA GLN A 335 10.17 -15.11 -10.24
C GLN A 335 10.20 -14.34 -11.58
N CYS A 336 11.15 -14.69 -12.43
CA CYS A 336 11.07 -14.32 -13.83
C CYS A 336 9.90 -15.11 -14.44
N LEU A 337 8.78 -14.45 -14.70
CA LEU A 337 7.81 -14.92 -15.70
C LEU A 337 8.49 -14.90 -17.07
N LYS A 338 9.39 -15.88 -17.31
CA LYS A 338 9.62 -16.32 -18.67
C LYS A 338 8.26 -16.85 -19.11
N LYS A 339 7.59 -16.13 -20.00
CA LYS A 339 6.65 -16.77 -20.91
C LYS A 339 7.48 -17.74 -21.74
N THR A 340 7.79 -18.89 -21.16
CA THR A 340 8.29 -20.03 -21.89
C THR A 340 7.12 -20.43 -22.77
N ASN A 341 7.10 -19.92 -24.00
CA ASN A 341 6.46 -20.62 -25.10
C ASN A 341 7.22 -21.94 -25.23
N VAL A 342 6.93 -22.89 -24.35
CA VAL A 342 7.16 -24.30 -24.66
C VAL A 342 6.11 -24.61 -25.70
N THR A 343 6.44 -24.34 -26.96
CA THR A 343 5.81 -25.05 -28.05
C THR A 343 6.14 -26.52 -27.78
N PHE A 344 5.19 -27.26 -27.23
CA PHE A 344 5.20 -28.71 -27.34
C PHE A 344 5.18 -29.03 -28.83
N GLN A 345 6.35 -29.08 -29.46
CA GLN A 345 6.50 -29.86 -30.67
C GLN A 345 6.30 -31.31 -30.23
N GLN A 346 5.10 -31.84 -30.51
CA GLN A 346 4.86 -33.27 -30.47
C GLN A 346 5.99 -33.97 -31.23
N PRO A 347 6.58 -35.04 -30.68
CA PRO A 347 7.55 -35.83 -31.42
C PRO A 347 6.84 -36.41 -32.65
N VAL A 348 7.34 -36.08 -33.83
CA VAL A 348 6.97 -36.74 -35.07
C VAL A 348 7.42 -38.20 -34.94
N GLN A 349 6.49 -39.10 -34.64
CA GLN A 349 6.72 -40.54 -34.75
C GLN A 349 6.87 -40.86 -36.24
N SER A 350 8.09 -41.24 -36.63
CA SER A 350 8.40 -41.83 -37.92
C SER A 350 7.87 -43.26 -37.96
N GLU A 351 6.71 -43.47 -38.57
CA GLU A 351 6.18 -44.80 -38.87
C GLU A 351 6.72 -45.31 -40.22
N MET A 352 7.41 -46.46 -40.17
CA MET A 352 7.75 -47.29 -41.33
C MET A 352 6.48 -47.96 -41.87
N LYS A 353 6.37 -47.98 -43.20
CA LYS A 353 5.33 -48.68 -43.98
C LYS A 353 5.40 -50.20 -43.79
N GLU A 354 4.23 -50.85 -43.74
CA GLU A 354 3.99 -52.13 -44.39
C GLU A 354 2.55 -52.23 -44.92
N GLN A 355 2.42 -52.80 -46.12
CA GLN A 355 1.22 -52.88 -46.97
C GLN A 355 0.37 -54.11 -46.63
N SER A 356 -0.96 -54.00 -46.75
CA SER A 356 -1.77 -55.03 -47.44
C SER A 356 -3.18 -54.54 -47.78
N GLU A 357 -3.64 -54.97 -48.96
CA GLU A 357 -4.77 -54.57 -49.79
C GLU A 357 -6.18 -54.79 -49.20
N SER A 358 -7.15 -53.92 -49.53
CA SER A 358 -8.16 -54.16 -50.59
C SER A 358 -9.54 -53.50 -50.34
N ASN A 359 -10.14 -53.03 -51.43
CA ASN A 359 -11.55 -52.69 -51.70
C ASN A 359 -12.13 -51.25 -51.48
N ARG A 360 -12.33 -50.61 -52.64
CA ARG A 360 -13.14 -49.43 -53.06
C ARG A 360 -14.68 -49.61 -52.83
N PRO A 361 -15.60 -48.66 -53.22
CA PRO A 361 -15.48 -47.22 -53.54
C PRO A 361 -16.64 -46.27 -53.02
N ALA A 362 -16.36 -44.95 -53.11
CA ALA A 362 -17.22 -43.81 -53.56
C ALA A 362 -18.47 -43.31 -52.79
N ALA A 363 -18.46 -41.99 -52.47
CA ALA A 363 -19.50 -40.96 -52.75
C ALA A 363 -19.18 -39.67 -51.95
N SER A 364 -18.65 -38.62 -52.58
CA SER A 364 -19.36 -37.36 -52.95
C SER A 364 -19.88 -36.50 -51.78
N ASN A 365 -19.29 -35.32 -51.55
CA ASN A 365 -19.97 -34.04 -51.79
C ASN A 365 -19.08 -32.82 -51.52
N GLU A 366 -19.23 -31.86 -52.42
CA GLU A 366 -18.65 -30.52 -52.48
C GLU A 366 -19.34 -29.54 -51.51
N ASN A 367 -18.82 -28.30 -51.49
CA ASN A 367 -19.38 -27.03 -50.96
C ASN A 367 -18.86 -26.63 -49.56
N ASP A 368 -18.42 -25.40 -49.27
CA ASP A 368 -18.18 -24.20 -50.07
C ASP A 368 -17.47 -23.15 -49.17
N VAL A 369 -16.81 -22.19 -49.81
CA VAL A 369 -16.42 -20.82 -49.41
C VAL A 369 -15.86 -20.48 -47.98
N SER A 370 -14.77 -19.70 -48.05
CA SER A 370 -14.45 -18.46 -47.29
C SER A 370 -13.56 -18.49 -46.03
N GLN A 371 -12.35 -17.96 -46.26
CA GLN A 371 -11.79 -16.74 -45.65
C GLN A 371 -11.27 -16.76 -44.20
N SER A 372 -10.07 -16.18 -44.11
CA SER A 372 -9.65 -15.16 -43.14
C SER A 372 -8.88 -15.62 -41.89
N SER A 373 -7.56 -15.62 -42.08
CA SER A 373 -6.57 -15.14 -41.12
C SER A 373 -7.10 -13.96 -40.29
N THR A 374 -7.36 -14.17 -38.99
CA THR A 374 -7.43 -13.05 -38.04
C THR A 374 -6.79 -13.47 -36.73
N ASN A 375 -5.58 -12.96 -36.51
CA ASN A 375 -5.07 -12.69 -35.17
C ASN A 375 -6.04 -11.72 -34.49
N LEU A 376 -6.69 -12.13 -33.40
CA LEU A 376 -7.36 -11.21 -32.49
C LEU A 376 -7.07 -11.59 -31.04
N LEU A 377 -6.20 -10.78 -30.43
CA LEU A 377 -6.08 -10.62 -29.00
C LEU A 377 -7.35 -9.93 -28.51
N THR A 378 -8.13 -10.59 -27.66
CA THR A 378 -9.23 -9.94 -26.95
C THR A 378 -8.87 -9.84 -25.47
N ALA A 379 -8.37 -8.66 -25.09
CA ALA A 379 -8.43 -8.20 -23.72
C ALA A 379 -9.89 -7.83 -23.42
N SER A 380 -10.63 -8.71 -22.76
CA SER A 380 -11.98 -8.41 -22.28
C SER A 380 -11.91 -7.79 -20.89
N SER A 381 -11.86 -6.46 -20.86
CA SER A 381 -12.23 -5.64 -19.70
C SER A 381 -13.76 -5.69 -19.54
N TYR A 382 -14.24 -6.52 -18.63
CA TYR A 382 -15.56 -6.34 -18.04
C TYR A 382 -15.40 -6.16 -16.53
N GLY A 383 -15.90 -5.01 -16.05
CA GLY A 383 -15.92 -4.66 -14.65
C GLY A 383 -16.79 -5.64 -13.87
N LEU A 384 -16.15 -6.34 -12.94
CA LEU A 384 -16.80 -6.90 -11.76
C LEU A 384 -16.14 -6.24 -10.57
N GLU A 385 -16.95 -5.54 -9.78
CA GLU A 385 -16.61 -5.01 -8.46
C GLU A 385 -15.92 -6.11 -7.65
N ARG A 386 -14.60 -5.99 -7.46
CA ARG A 386 -13.83 -6.84 -6.55
C ARG A 386 -14.13 -6.36 -5.12
N ASP A 387 -14.39 -7.30 -4.23
CA ASP A 387 -14.57 -7.00 -2.81
C ASP A 387 -13.35 -6.24 -2.26
N PRO A 388 -13.55 -5.08 -1.58
CA PRO A 388 -12.48 -4.24 -1.04
C PRO A 388 -11.67 -4.89 0.10
N SER A 389 -12.02 -6.12 0.49
CA SER A 389 -11.33 -6.97 1.48
C SER A 389 -10.29 -7.93 0.87
N SER A 390 -10.19 -8.04 -0.46
CA SER A 390 -9.18 -8.89 -1.10
C SER A 390 -7.83 -8.17 -1.26
N THR A 391 -6.81 -8.62 -0.54
CA THR A 391 -5.39 -8.19 -0.66
C THR A 391 -4.58 -9.20 -1.47
N SER A 392 -5.14 -9.77 -2.54
CA SER A 392 -4.30 -10.56 -3.46
C SER A 392 -3.52 -9.61 -4.35
N LEU A 393 -2.19 -9.72 -4.34
CA LEU A 393 -1.36 -9.17 -5.42
C LEU A 393 -1.79 -9.85 -6.72
N GLY A 394 -2.83 -9.33 -7.35
CA GLY A 394 -3.20 -9.71 -8.71
C GLY A 394 -2.13 -9.17 -9.65
N ASN A 395 -1.63 -10.01 -10.54
CA ASN A 395 -0.73 -9.62 -11.64
C ASN A 395 -1.27 -8.43 -12.48
N ASP A 396 -2.56 -8.11 -12.37
CA ASP A 396 -3.25 -7.13 -13.21
C ASP A 396 -3.11 -5.67 -12.72
N ASP A 397 -2.69 -5.42 -11.48
CA ASP A 397 -2.69 -4.06 -10.90
C ASP A 397 -1.33 -3.34 -10.92
N LEU A 398 -0.22 -4.07 -11.11
CA LEU A 398 1.13 -3.50 -11.14
C LEU A 398 1.64 -3.30 -12.58
N SER A 399 2.23 -2.14 -12.84
CA SER A 399 2.82 -1.87 -14.15
C SER A 399 4.18 -2.57 -14.32
N PHE A 400 4.60 -2.80 -15.57
CA PHE A 400 5.94 -3.32 -15.87
C PHE A 400 7.06 -2.50 -15.20
N ARG A 401 6.85 -1.19 -15.06
CA ARG A 401 7.79 -0.28 -14.39
C ARG A 401 7.93 -0.60 -12.91
N ASP A 402 6.82 -0.88 -12.21
CA ASP A 402 6.84 -1.26 -10.80
C ASP A 402 7.69 -2.52 -10.58
N TYR A 403 7.47 -3.56 -11.40
CA TYR A 403 8.28 -4.79 -11.36
C TYR A 403 9.76 -4.54 -11.62
N THR A 404 10.08 -3.60 -12.50
CA THR A 404 11.48 -3.31 -12.87
C THR A 404 12.18 -2.60 -11.71
N ILE A 405 11.56 -1.58 -11.11
CA ILE A 405 12.11 -0.87 -9.96
C ILE A 405 12.35 -1.79 -8.76
N VAL A 406 11.39 -2.68 -8.47
CA VAL A 406 11.53 -3.64 -7.38
C VAL A 406 12.68 -4.60 -7.67
N ARG A 407 12.72 -5.21 -8.86
CA ARG A 407 13.79 -6.15 -9.25
C ARG A 407 15.16 -5.49 -9.22
N ASP A 408 15.29 -4.31 -9.82
CA ASP A 408 16.54 -3.57 -9.86
C ASP A 408 17.04 -3.27 -8.44
N THR A 409 16.15 -2.92 -7.52
CA THR A 409 16.51 -2.71 -6.10
C THR A 409 16.87 -3.99 -5.38
N LEU A 410 16.09 -5.06 -5.58
CA LEU A 410 16.34 -6.37 -4.98
C LEU A 410 17.71 -6.94 -5.39
N TYR A 411 18.17 -6.66 -6.62
CA TYR A 411 19.44 -7.14 -7.14
C TYR A 411 20.55 -6.08 -7.25
N CYS A 412 20.37 -4.87 -6.68
CA CYS A 412 21.37 -3.79 -6.81
C CYS A 412 22.61 -3.97 -5.93
N SER A 413 22.51 -4.73 -4.83
CA SER A 413 23.58 -4.83 -3.83
C SER A 413 23.74 -6.25 -3.30
N ARG A 414 24.96 -6.58 -2.85
CA ARG A 414 25.25 -7.86 -2.19
C ARG A 414 24.41 -8.07 -0.95
N GLU A 415 24.12 -6.99 -0.22
CA GLU A 415 23.27 -7.01 0.96
C GLU A 415 21.84 -7.44 0.59
N ASN A 416 21.23 -6.81 -0.42
CA ASN A 416 19.87 -7.15 -0.84
C ASN A 416 19.78 -8.59 -1.38
N ILE A 417 20.79 -9.04 -2.14
CA ILE A 417 20.88 -10.43 -2.62
C ILE A 417 20.98 -11.41 -1.46
N ASN A 418 21.84 -11.14 -0.47
CA ASN A 418 21.94 -11.97 0.74
C ASN A 418 20.60 -12.02 1.48
N ILE A 419 19.89 -10.89 1.55
CA ILE A 419 18.60 -10.80 2.24
C ILE A 419 17.55 -11.67 1.55
N ILE A 420 17.45 -11.58 0.22
CA ILE A 420 16.51 -12.39 -0.56
C ILE A 420 16.82 -13.88 -0.40
N ASN A 421 18.10 -14.25 -0.47
CA ASN A 421 18.50 -15.63 -0.26
C ASN A 421 18.17 -16.12 1.16
N GLU A 422 18.38 -15.28 2.17
CA GLU A 422 18.02 -15.58 3.54
C GLU A 422 16.51 -15.77 3.71
N ILE A 423 15.69 -14.91 3.09
CA ILE A 423 14.23 -15.08 3.08
C ILE A 423 13.84 -16.43 2.47
N PHE A 424 14.46 -16.85 1.37
CA PHE A 424 14.21 -18.17 0.79
C PHE A 424 14.70 -19.31 1.67
N ARG A 425 15.85 -19.17 2.34
CA ARG A 425 16.31 -20.18 3.31
C ARG A 425 15.28 -20.34 4.44
N GLN A 426 14.75 -19.24 4.97
CA GLN A 426 13.69 -19.27 5.97
C GLN A 426 12.42 -19.94 5.44
N ALA A 427 12.08 -19.74 4.16
CA ALA A 427 10.95 -20.43 3.52
C ALA A 427 11.11 -21.97 3.57
N PHE A 428 12.30 -22.50 3.29
CA PHE A 428 12.59 -23.94 3.42
C PHE A 428 12.60 -24.43 4.87
N HIS A 429 12.69 -23.52 5.86
CA HIS A 429 12.59 -23.87 7.26
C HIS A 429 11.16 -23.89 7.79
N MET A 430 10.20 -23.28 7.07
CA MET A 430 8.79 -23.24 7.46
C MET A 430 8.08 -24.58 7.29
N HIS A 431 7.06 -24.81 8.11
CA HIS A 431 6.19 -25.98 7.99
C HIS A 431 5.31 -25.88 6.73
N PHE A 432 5.18 -26.97 5.97
CA PHE A 432 4.46 -27.02 4.68
C PHE A 432 3.00 -26.52 4.76
N ARG A 433 2.37 -26.59 5.94
CA ARG A 433 1.01 -26.06 6.17
C ARG A 433 0.89 -24.56 5.84
N TYR A 434 1.96 -23.79 5.94
CA TYR A 434 1.95 -22.35 5.66
C TYR A 434 2.33 -21.99 4.21
N ALA A 435 2.59 -23.01 3.36
CA ALA A 435 2.83 -22.84 1.93
C ALA A 435 1.53 -22.62 1.14
N PHE A 436 0.40 -23.16 1.61
CA PHE A 436 -0.86 -23.25 0.85
C PHE A 436 -1.99 -22.34 1.32
N TYR A 437 -1.75 -21.36 2.20
CA TYR A 437 -2.80 -20.58 2.88
C TYR A 437 -3.66 -19.65 1.98
N HIS A 438 -3.61 -19.81 0.65
CA HIS A 438 -4.56 -19.18 -0.29
C HIS A 438 -4.92 -20.03 -1.52
N GLU A 439 -4.45 -21.28 -1.64
CA GLU A 439 -4.93 -22.19 -2.70
C GLU A 439 -6.05 -23.10 -2.16
N GLU A 440 -7.14 -22.50 -1.68
CA GLU A 440 -8.44 -23.18 -1.78
C GLU A 440 -8.96 -23.01 -3.20
N SER A 441 -8.30 -23.69 -4.13
CA SER A 441 -8.82 -24.20 -5.41
C SER A 441 -7.63 -24.74 -6.19
N SER A 442 -7.64 -26.06 -6.40
CA SER A 442 -6.77 -26.80 -7.32
C SER A 442 -5.39 -27.20 -6.79
N CYS A 443 -5.36 -28.27 -6.00
CA CYS A 443 -4.76 -29.53 -6.46
C CYS A 443 -5.04 -30.65 -5.45
N CYS A 444 -6.03 -31.48 -5.76
CA CYS A 444 -6.09 -32.84 -5.25
C CYS A 444 -5.00 -33.66 -5.96
N LEU A 445 -4.28 -34.46 -5.15
CA LEU A 445 -3.59 -35.73 -5.44
C LEU A 445 -2.92 -35.92 -6.81
#